data_AF-A0A9E3UZS4-F1
#
_entry.id   AF-A0A9E3UZS4-F1
#
_cell.length_a   1.000
_cell.length_b   1.000
_cell.length_c   1.000
_cell.angle_alpha   90.00
_cell.angle_beta   90.00
_cell.angle_gamma   90.00
#
_symmetry.space_group_name_H-M   'P 1'
#
loop_
_entity.id
_entity.type
_entity.pdbx_description
1 polymer ?
#
loop_
_entity_poly.entity_id
_entity_poly.type
_entity_poly.pdbx_seq_one_letter_code
_entity_poly.pdbx_strand_id
1 'polypeptide(L)'
;MIVRGDLVASAVCIFIGITFSTLPHWLWWPRLGAPIYIADHDDLLYLSFTGQAYFNHPLSLGDPACTAGGRSLFPWIQFIPGIALARVLGLGPLGVDLIWRIWAGLSIALGFYAVIRYFLPRPAWAAVVTIVLLADIGIFTV
;
A
#
# COMPACT_ATOMS: atom_id res chain seq x y z
N MET A 1 13.56 -18.91 -15.75
CA MET A 1 13.08 -18.46 -17.07
C MET A 1 11.63 -18.02 -16.91
N ILE A 2 11.33 -16.74 -17.15
CA ILE A 2 9.96 -16.21 -17.05
C ILE A 2 9.20 -16.70 -18.28
N VAL A 3 8.16 -17.50 -18.08
CA VAL A 3 7.30 -17.98 -19.16
C VAL A 3 6.13 -17.00 -19.32
N ARG A 4 5.50 -16.93 -20.50
CA ARG A 4 4.30 -16.08 -20.72
C ARG A 4 3.22 -16.27 -19.65
N GLY A 5 3.08 -17.49 -19.12
CA GLY A 5 2.18 -17.80 -18.01
C GLY A 5 2.52 -17.08 -16.71
N ASP A 6 3.80 -16.81 -16.42
CA ASP A 6 4.22 -16.08 -15.22
C ASP A 6 3.80 -14.61 -15.26
N LEU A 7 3.84 -13.99 -16.44
CA LEU A 7 3.40 -12.61 -16.61
C LEU A 7 1.89 -12.48 -16.37
N VAL A 8 1.10 -13.40 -16.93
CA VAL A 8 -0.36 -13.41 -16.72
C VAL A 8 -0.70 -13.69 -15.25
N ALA A 9 -0.06 -14.71 -14.66
CA ALA A 9 -0.31 -15.10 -13.27
C ALA A 9 0.05 -13.98 -12.29
N SER A 10 1.21 -13.35 -12.45
CA SER A 10 1.62 -12.21 -11.61
C SER A 10 0.72 -11.00 -11.81
N ALA A 11 0.32 -10.68 -13.06
CA ALA A 11 -0.62 -9.58 -13.32
C ALA A 11 -1.98 -9.80 -12.64
N VAL A 12 -2.50 -11.03 -12.66
CA VAL A 12 -3.74 -11.38 -11.93
C VAL A 12 -3.57 -11.22 -10.42
N CYS A 13 -2.44 -11.69 -9.86
CA CYS A 13 -2.16 -11.54 -8.43
C CYS A 13 -2.06 -10.06 -8.04
N ILE A 14 -1.38 -9.23 -8.84
CA ILE A 14 -1.28 -7.78 -8.62
C ILE A 14 -2.67 -7.15 -8.63
N PHE A 15 -3.47 -7.44 -9.64
CA PHE A 15 -4.82 -6.88 -9.77
C PHE A 15 -5.67 -7.21 -8.54
N ILE A 16 -5.67 -8.47 -8.10
CA ILE A 16 -6.42 -8.91 -6.91
C ILE A 16 -5.86 -8.28 -5.63
N GLY A 17 -4.53 -8.26 -5.46
CA GLY A 17 -3.89 -7.66 -4.29
C GLY A 17 -4.19 -6.18 -4.14
N ILE A 18 -4.09 -5.40 -5.22
CA ILE A 18 -4.47 -3.98 -5.22
C ILE A 18 -5.96 -3.84 -4.94
N THR A 19 -6.81 -4.65 -5.58
CA THR A 19 -8.27 -4.60 -5.38
C THR A 19 -8.63 -4.82 -3.92
N PHE A 20 -8.10 -5.86 -3.27
CA PHE A 20 -8.36 -6.14 -1.87
C PHE A 20 -7.82 -5.07 -0.94
N SER A 21 -6.58 -4.60 -1.15
CA SER A 21 -5.98 -3.59 -0.29
C SER A 21 -6.68 -2.23 -0.39
N THR A 22 -7.20 -1.88 -1.57
CA THR A 22 -7.90 -0.60 -1.80
C THR A 22 -9.42 -0.69 -1.63
N LEU A 23 -9.98 -1.89 -1.45
CA LEU A 23 -11.43 -2.10 -1.32
C LEU A 23 -12.11 -1.17 -0.30
N PRO A 24 -11.56 -0.94 0.90
CA PRO A 24 -12.18 -0.04 1.87
C PRO A 24 -12.35 1.39 1.34
N HIS A 25 -11.36 1.92 0.60
CA HIS A 25 -11.45 3.27 0.01
C HIS A 25 -12.63 3.37 -0.95
N TRP A 26 -12.82 2.36 -1.79
CA TRP A 26 -13.90 2.34 -2.78
C TRP A 26 -15.28 2.19 -2.13
N LEU A 27 -15.38 1.37 -1.08
CA LEU A 27 -16.64 1.18 -0.35
C LEU A 27 -17.07 2.44 0.42
N TRP A 28 -16.11 3.21 0.95
CA TRP A 28 -16.38 4.42 1.70
C TRP A 28 -16.50 5.68 0.84
N TRP A 29 -15.99 5.67 -0.40
CA TRP A 29 -16.00 6.83 -1.28
C TRP A 29 -17.40 7.46 -1.45
N PRO A 30 -18.49 6.71 -1.73
CA PRO A 30 -19.80 7.32 -1.92
C PRO A 30 -20.32 8.09 -0.70
N ARG A 31 -19.83 7.75 0.50
CA ARG A 31 -20.22 8.41 1.76
C ARG A 31 -19.37 9.64 2.07
N LEU A 32 -18.07 9.57 1.77
CA LEU A 32 -17.11 10.61 2.12
C LEU A 32 -16.88 11.64 0.99
N GLY A 33 -17.31 11.34 -0.23
CA GLY A 33 -17.06 12.17 -1.41
C GLY A 33 -15.62 12.09 -1.94
N ALA A 34 -14.73 11.38 -1.25
CA ALA A 34 -13.34 11.15 -1.64
C ALA A 34 -12.92 9.69 -1.33
N PRO A 35 -11.91 9.12 -2.04
CA PRO A 35 -11.44 7.76 -1.82
C PRO A 35 -10.51 7.68 -0.59
N ILE A 36 -11.05 8.05 0.56
CA ILE A 36 -10.34 8.12 1.84
C ILE A 36 -10.85 7.00 2.74
N TYR A 37 -9.94 6.34 3.41
CA TYR A 37 -10.21 5.39 4.46
C TYR A 37 -9.11 5.53 5.52
N ILE A 38 -9.45 5.27 6.78
CA ILE A 38 -8.50 5.29 7.90
C ILE A 38 -8.81 4.01 8.68
N ALA A 39 -7.87 3.07 8.71
CA ALA A 39 -8.13 1.75 9.29
C ALA A 39 -8.12 1.79 10.82
N ASP A 40 -7.17 2.51 11.41
CA ASP A 40 -6.95 2.54 12.86
C ASP A 40 -6.18 3.78 13.34
N HIS A 41 -5.68 3.73 14.58
CA HIS A 41 -4.92 4.81 15.20
C HIS A 41 -3.48 4.93 14.67
N ASP A 42 -2.91 3.85 14.16
CA ASP A 42 -1.56 3.86 13.59
C ASP A 42 -1.58 4.59 12.24
N ASP A 43 -2.63 4.39 11.44
CA ASP A 43 -2.87 5.17 10.21
C ASP A 43 -2.95 6.67 10.53
N LEU A 44 -3.66 7.08 11.61
CA LEU A 44 -3.72 8.48 12.03
C LEU A 44 -2.34 9.03 12.42
N LEU A 45 -1.54 8.24 13.13
CA LEU A 45 -0.17 8.61 13.48
C LEU A 45 0.65 8.82 12.21
N TYR A 46 0.65 7.86 11.28
CA TYR A 46 1.41 7.98 10.02
C TYR A 46 0.94 9.16 9.17
N LEU A 47 -0.38 9.39 9.10
CA LEU A 47 -0.98 10.50 8.37
C LEU A 47 -0.63 11.86 8.99
N SER A 48 -0.32 11.93 10.29
CA SER A 48 0.17 13.18 10.90
C SER A 48 1.56 13.57 10.36
N PHE A 49 2.46 12.59 10.18
CA PHE A 49 3.77 12.82 9.55
C PHE A 49 3.63 13.18 8.07
N THR A 50 2.79 12.45 7.33
CA THR A 50 2.60 12.76 5.90
C THR A 50 1.91 14.09 5.70
N GLY A 51 0.93 14.45 6.52
CA GLY A 51 0.21 15.72 6.40
C GLY A 51 1.12 16.93 6.58
N GLN A 52 1.96 16.89 7.61
CA GLN A 52 2.93 17.96 7.86
C GLN A 52 3.94 18.07 6.70
N ALA A 53 4.47 16.94 6.21
CA ALA A 53 5.41 16.94 5.09
C ALA A 53 4.74 17.33 3.76
N TYR A 54 3.51 16.87 3.51
CA TYR A 54 2.73 17.14 2.30
C TYR A 54 2.59 18.64 2.05
N PHE A 55 2.29 19.43 3.08
CA PHE A 55 2.12 20.88 2.95
C PHE A 55 3.46 21.63 2.98
N ASN A 56 4.33 21.32 3.94
CA ASN A 56 5.48 22.17 4.25
C ASN A 56 6.77 21.75 3.55
N HIS A 57 7.06 20.45 3.49
CA HIS A 57 8.33 19.92 2.98
C HIS A 57 8.17 18.50 2.42
N PRO A 58 7.67 18.36 1.17
CA PRO A 58 7.24 17.05 0.63
C PRO A 58 8.39 16.07 0.38
N LEU A 59 9.63 16.54 0.48
CA LEU A 59 10.86 15.75 0.27
C LEU A 59 11.67 15.56 1.56
N SER A 60 11.09 15.83 2.72
CA SER A 60 11.70 15.52 4.02
C SER A 60 10.64 15.14 5.05
N LEU A 61 11.01 14.33 6.03
CA LEU A 61 10.17 14.03 7.18
C LEU A 61 10.66 14.80 8.40
N GLY A 62 9.71 15.35 9.16
CA GLY A 62 9.95 15.94 10.47
C GLY A 62 8.98 15.36 11.48
N ASP A 63 9.26 15.57 12.77
CA ASP A 63 8.30 15.30 13.84
C ASP A 63 7.10 16.28 13.73
N PRO A 64 5.86 15.79 13.54
CA PRO A 64 4.68 16.64 13.40
C PRO A 64 4.29 17.35 14.70
N ALA A 65 4.75 16.90 15.88
CA ALA A 65 4.51 17.56 17.15
C ALA A 65 5.44 18.78 17.36
N CYS A 66 6.54 18.86 16.62
CA CYS A 66 7.54 19.91 16.76
C CYS A 66 7.37 20.98 15.66
N THR A 67 6.96 22.19 16.05
CA THR A 67 6.77 23.32 15.11
C THR A 67 8.04 23.74 14.37
N ALA A 68 9.22 23.52 14.98
CA ALA A 68 10.52 23.82 14.39
C ALA A 68 11.09 22.68 13.51
N GLY A 69 10.37 21.57 13.35
CA GLY A 69 10.86 20.37 12.69
C GLY A 69 11.79 19.57 13.60
N GLY A 70 11.32 18.40 14.06
CA GLY A 70 12.12 17.44 14.82
C GLY A 70 12.62 16.28 13.97
N ARG A 71 13.42 15.38 14.56
CA ARG A 71 13.80 14.13 13.89
C ARG A 71 12.59 13.22 13.77
N SER A 72 12.29 12.75 12.57
CA SER A 72 11.26 11.72 12.38
C SER A 72 11.70 10.38 12.97
N LEU A 73 10.76 9.66 13.57
CA LEU A 73 10.95 8.27 14.01
C LEU A 73 10.98 7.29 12.82
N PHE A 74 10.49 7.71 11.66
CA PHE A 74 10.27 6.85 10.51
C PHE A 74 11.32 7.03 9.41
N PRO A 75 11.65 5.96 8.69
CA PRO A 75 12.54 6.05 7.54
C PRO A 75 11.84 6.77 6.38
N TRP A 76 12.58 7.67 5.74
CA TRP A 76 12.07 8.50 4.65
C TRP A 76 11.46 7.69 3.50
N ILE A 77 12.04 6.53 3.19
CA ILE A 77 11.67 5.69 2.04
C ILE A 77 10.23 5.16 2.14
N GLN A 78 9.70 4.97 3.34
CA GLN A 78 8.35 4.48 3.56
C GLN A 78 7.30 5.57 3.27
N PHE A 79 7.64 6.85 3.44
CA PHE A 79 6.67 7.96 3.40
C PHE A 79 6.84 8.87 2.19
N ILE A 80 8.06 9.36 1.93
CA ILE A 80 8.32 10.42 0.95
C ILE A 80 7.82 10.05 -0.44
N PRO A 81 8.09 8.85 -0.97
CA PRO A 81 7.60 8.50 -2.29
C PRO A 81 6.07 8.63 -2.39
N GLY A 82 5.34 8.22 -1.33
CA GLY A 82 3.87 8.25 -1.30
C GLY A 82 3.35 9.68 -1.21
N ILE A 83 3.99 10.51 -0.40
CA ILE A 83 3.71 11.95 -0.27
C ILE A 83 3.92 12.65 -1.62
N ALA A 84 5.05 12.40 -2.29
CA ALA A 84 5.37 13.00 -3.58
C ALA A 84 4.32 12.64 -4.63
N LEU A 85 3.93 11.35 -4.71
CA LEU A 85 2.90 10.90 -5.65
C LEU A 85 1.53 11.50 -5.34
N ALA A 86 1.13 11.55 -4.07
CA ALA A 86 -0.13 12.19 -3.66
C ALA A 86 -0.17 13.67 -4.03
N ARG A 87 0.97 14.35 -3.93
CA ARG A 87 1.10 15.78 -4.25
C ARG A 87 1.02 16.02 -5.75
N VAL A 88 1.70 15.21 -6.56
CA VAL A 88 1.63 15.28 -8.03
C VAL A 88 0.20 15.00 -8.53
N LEU A 89 -0.51 14.07 -7.90
CA LEU A 89 -1.88 13.70 -8.27
C LEU A 89 -2.97 14.59 -7.65
N GLY A 90 -2.61 15.54 -6.77
CA GLY A 90 -3.56 16.43 -6.12
C GLY A 90 -4.53 15.72 -5.16
N LEU A 91 -4.15 14.57 -4.59
CA LEU A 91 -5.04 13.75 -3.74
C LEU A 91 -5.18 14.27 -2.30
N GLY A 92 -4.46 15.33 -1.94
CA GLY A 92 -4.35 15.81 -0.57
C GLY A 92 -3.51 14.89 0.34
N PRO A 93 -3.32 15.27 1.62
CA PRO A 93 -2.49 14.51 2.56
C PRO A 93 -3.10 13.16 2.94
N LEU A 94 -4.44 13.08 3.02
CA LEU A 94 -5.15 11.82 3.32
C LEU A 94 -5.09 10.83 2.15
N GLY A 95 -4.89 11.31 0.92
CA GLY A 95 -4.71 10.47 -0.26
C GLY A 95 -3.40 9.66 -0.26
N VAL A 96 -2.47 9.95 0.65
CA VAL A 96 -1.23 9.16 0.81
C VAL A 96 -1.56 7.73 1.27
N ASP A 97 -2.58 7.54 2.10
CA ASP A 97 -2.99 6.20 2.55
C ASP A 97 -3.42 5.31 1.36
N LEU A 98 -4.22 5.86 0.42
CA LEU A 98 -4.61 5.12 -0.79
C LEU A 98 -3.38 4.66 -1.60
N ILE A 99 -2.38 5.52 -1.74
CA ILE A 99 -1.13 5.17 -2.45
C ILE A 99 -0.39 4.05 -1.72
N TRP A 100 -0.32 4.10 -0.39
CA TRP A 100 0.26 3.03 0.40
C TRP A 100 -0.49 1.72 0.25
N ARG A 101 -1.83 1.73 0.22
CA ARG A 101 -2.62 0.51 -0.06
C ARG A 101 -2.35 -0.05 -1.44
N ILE A 102 -2.22 0.80 -2.46
CA ILE A 102 -1.83 0.35 -3.82
C ILE A 102 -0.45 -0.32 -3.79
N TRP A 103 0.52 0.26 -3.08
CA TRP A 103 1.87 -0.31 -2.97
C TRP A 103 1.92 -1.59 -2.17
N ALA A 104 1.18 -1.67 -1.07
CA ALA A 104 1.05 -2.89 -0.28
C ALA A 104 0.43 -4.00 -1.13
N GLY A 105 -0.69 -3.74 -1.80
CA GLY A 105 -1.35 -4.69 -2.71
C GLY A 105 -0.43 -5.17 -3.84
N LEU A 106 0.34 -4.26 -4.45
CA LEU A 106 1.31 -4.60 -5.49
C LEU A 106 2.48 -5.45 -4.96
N SER A 107 3.13 -4.97 -3.90
CA SER A 107 4.38 -5.55 -3.40
C SER A 107 4.17 -6.89 -2.69
N ILE A 108 3.12 -7.02 -1.88
CA ILE A 108 2.79 -8.27 -1.18
C ILE A 108 2.36 -9.32 -2.20
N ALA A 109 1.49 -8.98 -3.16
CA ALA A 109 1.06 -9.92 -4.19
C ALA A 109 2.23 -10.44 -5.03
N LEU A 110 3.14 -9.55 -5.45
CA LEU A 110 4.35 -9.95 -6.19
C LEU A 110 5.30 -10.78 -5.35
N GLY A 111 5.54 -10.38 -4.10
CA GLY A 111 6.43 -11.08 -3.17
C GLY A 111 5.95 -12.50 -2.91
N PHE A 112 4.67 -12.67 -2.56
CA PHE A 112 4.07 -13.98 -2.35
C PHE A 112 4.05 -14.82 -3.61
N TYR A 113 3.69 -14.25 -4.76
CA TYR A 113 3.75 -14.97 -6.02
C TYR A 113 5.17 -15.45 -6.31
N ALA A 114 6.19 -14.62 -6.17
CA ALA A 114 7.58 -14.99 -6.44
C ALA A 114 8.06 -16.13 -5.52
N VAL A 115 7.77 -16.04 -4.21
CA VAL A 115 8.13 -17.07 -3.23
C VAL A 115 7.39 -18.37 -3.52
N ILE A 116 6.08 -18.33 -3.72
CA ILE A 116 5.30 -19.55 -4.02
C ILE A 116 5.73 -20.15 -5.35
N ARG A 117 6.01 -19.32 -6.35
CA ARG A 117 6.45 -19.75 -7.68
C ARG A 117 7.79 -20.49 -7.65
N TYR A 118 8.64 -20.22 -6.66
CA TYR A 118 9.86 -20.97 -6.41
C TYR A 118 9.56 -22.44 -6.04
N PHE A 119 8.50 -22.68 -5.25
CA PHE A 119 8.12 -24.03 -4.81
C PHE A 119 7.10 -24.72 -5.74
N LEU A 120 6.23 -23.96 -6.41
CA LEU A 120 5.22 -24.46 -7.34
C LEU A 120 5.62 -24.15 -8.79
N PRO A 121 6.00 -25.16 -9.60
CA PRO A 121 6.51 -24.92 -10.95
C PRO A 121 5.44 -24.42 -11.94
N ARG A 122 4.15 -24.65 -11.64
CA ARG A 122 3.03 -24.25 -12.50
C ARG A 122 2.53 -22.86 -12.11
N PRO A 123 2.60 -21.84 -13.00
CA PRO A 123 2.28 -20.46 -12.67
C PRO A 123 0.82 -20.27 -12.23
N ALA A 124 -0.12 -20.99 -12.85
CA ALA A 124 -1.54 -20.92 -12.47
C ALA A 124 -1.78 -21.36 -11.02
N TRP A 125 -1.15 -22.46 -10.59
CA TRP A 125 -1.29 -22.94 -9.21
C TRP A 125 -0.60 -22.03 -8.20
N ALA A 126 0.55 -21.47 -8.56
CA ALA A 126 1.21 -20.46 -7.75
C ALA A 126 0.29 -19.25 -7.52
N ALA A 127 -0.35 -18.74 -8.57
CA ALA A 127 -1.29 -17.63 -8.47
C ALA A 127 -2.52 -17.98 -7.60
N VAL A 128 -3.12 -19.15 -7.77
CA VAL A 128 -4.26 -19.58 -6.94
C VAL A 128 -3.89 -19.57 -5.46
N VAL A 129 -2.74 -20.16 -5.10
CA VAL A 129 -2.26 -20.16 -3.71
C VAL A 129 -2.00 -18.73 -3.23
N THR A 130 -1.33 -17.90 -4.03
CA THR A 130 -1.10 -16.48 -3.69
C THR A 130 -2.41 -15.75 -3.41
N ILE A 131 -3.43 -15.90 -4.26
CA ILE A 131 -4.73 -15.26 -4.10
C ILE A 131 -5.44 -15.73 -2.83
N VAL A 132 -5.38 -17.03 -2.52
CA VAL A 132 -5.94 -17.56 -1.27
C VAL A 132 -5.25 -16.93 -0.06
N LEU A 133 -3.91 -16.83 -0.07
CA LEU A 133 -3.18 -16.17 1.02
C LEU A 133 -3.48 -14.68 1.13
N LEU A 134 -3.69 -13.98 0.00
CA LEU A 134 -4.07 -12.57 0.00
C LEU A 134 -5.49 -12.33 0.52
N ALA A 135 -6.38 -13.32 0.37
CA ALA A 135 -7.76 -13.25 0.86
C ALA A 135 -7.87 -13.58 2.36
N ASP A 136 -6.84 -14.21 2.93
CA ASP A 136 -6.86 -14.64 4.33
C ASP A 136 -6.46 -13.48 5.26
N ILE A 137 -7.36 -13.17 6.19
CA ILE A 137 -7.16 -12.13 7.21
C ILE A 137 -6.36 -12.63 8.42
N GLY A 138 -6.01 -13.93 8.50
CA GLY A 138 -5.70 -14.59 9.78
C GLY A 138 -4.59 -15.65 9.79
N ILE A 139 -3.77 -15.83 8.75
CA ILE A 139 -2.67 -16.84 8.78
C ILE A 139 -1.66 -16.63 9.91
N PHE A 140 -1.60 -15.42 10.49
CA PHE A 140 -0.77 -15.09 11.64
C PHE A 140 -1.55 -14.76 12.92
N THR A 141 -2.87 -14.95 12.94
CA THR A 141 -3.65 -14.84 14.18
C THR A 141 -3.63 -16.20 14.89
N VAL A 142 -2.48 -16.53 15.46
CA VAL A 142 -2.33 -17.56 16.50
C VAL A 142 -2.43 -16.88 17.85
#